data_AF-A0A1Y2B191-F1
#
_entry.id   AF-A0A1Y2B191-F1
#
_cell.length_a   1.000
_cell.length_b   1.000
_cell.length_c   1.000
_cell.angle_alpha   90.00
_cell.angle_beta   90.00
_cell.angle_gamma   90.00
#
_symmetry.space_group_name_H-M   'P 1'
#
loop_
_entity.id
_entity.type
_entity.pdbx_description
1 polymer ?
#
loop_
_entity_poly.entity_id
_entity_poly.type
_entity_poly.pdbx_seq_one_letter_code
_entity_poly.pdbx_strand_id
1 'polypeptide(L)'
;MLMRQIIPIAHHPTLLSIPADDALTIISELESFKSALRACYASFDAVPVTFEVGRLSGRGGHAHVQIVPVPKELADKVAESFRVAGEKQGIDWEPEPERALARVGAAGNYFKVECPDGTKLVHLLKGNFDLQFGRMVLASLLGLQHRIDWKDCQQTEAEEKDDAQKFKKAFAPFHS
;
A
#
# COMPACT_ATOMS: atom_id res chain seq x y z
N MET A 1 -9.12 0.10 -11.61
CA MET A 1 -8.16 0.66 -10.64
C MET A 1 -6.95 -0.25 -10.66
N LEU A 2 -5.91 0.13 -11.38
CA LEU A 2 -4.69 -0.67 -11.48
C LEU A 2 -3.89 -0.51 -10.18
N MET A 3 -4.21 -1.35 -9.20
CA MET A 3 -3.49 -1.47 -7.95
C MET A 3 -2.20 -2.25 -8.20
N ARG A 4 -1.06 -1.72 -7.77
CA ARG A 4 0.23 -2.39 -7.94
C ARG A 4 0.72 -2.87 -6.59
N GLN A 5 1.48 -3.96 -6.62
CA GLN A 5 2.10 -4.53 -5.43
C GLN A 5 3.61 -4.52 -5.64
N ILE A 6 4.32 -4.07 -4.62
CA ILE A 6 5.76 -4.30 -4.49
C ILE A 6 5.91 -5.44 -3.49
N ILE A 7 6.53 -6.53 -3.94
CA ILE A 7 6.74 -7.75 -3.17
C ILE A 7 8.26 -8.00 -3.13
N PRO A 8 8.90 -7.98 -1.94
CA PRO A 8 10.29 -8.38 -1.81
C PRO A 8 10.48 -9.83 -2.27
N ILE A 9 11.59 -10.11 -2.96
CA ILE A 9 11.92 -11.47 -3.46
C ILE A 9 12.14 -12.43 -2.27
N ALA A 10 12.75 -11.97 -1.19
CA ALA A 10 12.94 -12.75 0.03
C ALA A 10 11.62 -12.89 0.81
N HIS A 11 11.28 -14.12 1.22
CA HIS A 11 10.05 -14.41 1.97
C HIS A 11 10.15 -13.93 3.41
N HIS A 12 9.72 -12.69 3.65
CA HIS A 12 9.56 -12.13 4.98
C HIS A 12 8.08 -11.82 5.25
N PRO A 13 7.53 -12.20 6.42
CA PRO A 13 6.12 -11.97 6.75
C PRO A 13 5.73 -10.51 6.91
N THR A 14 6.68 -9.65 7.30
CA THR A 14 6.49 -8.20 7.40
C THR A 14 7.78 -7.47 7.02
N LEU A 15 7.71 -6.20 6.61
CA LEU A 15 8.92 -5.37 6.45
C LEU A 15 9.71 -5.23 7.77
N LEU A 16 9.06 -5.39 8.92
CA LEU A 16 9.70 -5.35 10.25
C LEU A 16 10.45 -6.64 10.59
N SER A 17 10.21 -7.73 9.86
CA SER A 17 10.84 -9.03 10.08
C SER A 17 12.07 -9.28 9.19
N ILE A 18 12.45 -8.29 8.37
CA ILE A 18 13.65 -8.38 7.55
C ILE A 18 14.88 -8.31 8.48
N PRO A 19 15.81 -9.28 8.42
CA PRO A 19 17.05 -9.26 9.20
C PRO A 19 17.85 -7.98 8.95
N ALA A 20 18.54 -7.46 9.97
CA ALA A 20 19.28 -6.20 9.87
C ALA A 20 20.33 -6.18 8.74
N ASP A 21 20.95 -7.33 8.46
CA ASP A 21 21.96 -7.49 7.42
C ASP A 21 21.39 -7.30 5.99
N ASP A 22 20.13 -7.69 5.78
CA ASP A 22 19.43 -7.56 4.48
C ASP A 22 18.52 -6.32 4.43
N ALA A 23 18.14 -5.78 5.59
CA ALA A 23 17.18 -4.69 5.71
C ALA A 23 17.65 -3.42 4.99
N LEU A 24 18.93 -3.08 5.08
CA LEU A 24 19.46 -1.88 4.42
C LEU A 24 19.31 -1.95 2.90
N THR A 25 19.68 -3.08 2.30
CA THR A 25 19.59 -3.30 0.86
C THR A 25 18.14 -3.33 0.40
N ILE A 26 17.30 -4.13 1.06
CA ILE A 26 15.89 -4.29 0.68
C ILE A 26 15.11 -2.98 0.86
N ILE A 27 15.33 -2.25 1.96
CA ILE A 27 14.66 -0.96 2.20
C ILE A 27 15.13 0.07 1.18
N SER A 28 16.43 0.12 0.86
CA SER A 28 16.97 1.02 -0.16
C SER A 28 16.36 0.77 -1.54
N GLU A 29 16.26 -0.51 -1.94
CA GLU A 29 15.59 -0.89 -3.19
C GLU A 29 14.11 -0.50 -3.18
N LEU A 30 13.39 -0.79 -2.10
CA LEU A 30 11.98 -0.41 -1.94
C LEU A 30 11.77 1.10 -2.09
N GLU A 31 12.62 1.92 -1.45
CA GLU A 31 12.53 3.37 -1.55
C GLU A 31 12.91 3.88 -2.94
N SER A 32 13.89 3.27 -3.62
CA SER A 32 14.21 3.57 -5.02
C SER A 32 13.03 3.29 -5.94
N PHE A 33 12.38 2.13 -5.79
CA PHE A 33 11.17 1.78 -6.54
C PHE A 33 10.01 2.75 -6.25
N LYS A 34 9.76 3.08 -4.98
CA LYS A 34 8.73 4.08 -4.61
C LYS A 34 9.02 5.45 -5.22
N SER A 35 10.28 5.88 -5.22
CA SER A 35 10.71 7.14 -5.83
C SER A 35 10.47 7.16 -7.33
N ALA A 36 10.87 6.10 -8.04
CA ALA A 36 10.58 5.92 -9.46
C ALA A 36 9.07 5.95 -9.76
N LEU A 37 8.26 5.28 -8.93
CA LEU A 37 6.80 5.26 -9.07
C LEU A 37 6.18 6.65 -8.80
N ARG A 38 6.67 7.38 -7.80
CA ARG A 38 6.26 8.77 -7.55
C ARG A 38 6.53 9.64 -8.79
N ALA A 39 7.71 9.54 -9.39
CA ALA A 39 8.06 10.29 -10.60
C ALA A 39 7.18 9.89 -11.80
N CYS A 40 6.96 8.59 -11.99
CA CYS A 40 6.07 8.07 -13.03
C CYS A 40 4.64 8.56 -12.86
N TYR A 41 4.07 8.52 -11.65
CA TYR A 41 2.70 8.98 -11.43
C TYR A 41 2.55 10.50 -11.55
N ALA A 42 3.58 11.26 -11.18
CA ALA A 42 3.58 12.71 -11.35
C ALA A 42 3.44 13.12 -12.83
N SER A 43 3.96 12.33 -13.79
CA SER A 43 3.75 12.61 -15.23
C SER A 43 2.31 12.40 -15.69
N PHE A 44 1.45 11.80 -14.86
CA PHE A 44 0.02 11.60 -15.09
C PHE A 44 -0.86 12.38 -14.10
N ASP A 45 -0.32 13.43 -13.47
CA ASP A 45 -0.99 14.25 -12.44
C ASP A 45 -1.60 13.42 -11.28
N ALA A 46 -0.91 12.35 -10.91
CA ALA A 46 -1.28 11.47 -9.83
C ALA A 46 -0.18 11.39 -8.77
N VAL A 47 -0.59 11.09 -7.54
CA VAL A 47 0.31 10.86 -6.41
C VAL A 47 0.05 9.48 -5.81
N PRO A 48 1.09 8.77 -5.36
CA PRO A 48 0.89 7.46 -4.77
C PRO A 48 0.42 7.54 -3.32
N VAL A 49 -0.53 6.67 -2.99
CA VAL A 49 -0.80 6.22 -1.62
C VAL A 49 -0.21 4.83 -1.48
N THR A 50 0.59 4.61 -0.43
CA THR A 50 1.13 3.27 -0.15
C THR A 50 0.55 2.73 1.15
N PHE A 51 0.20 1.45 1.18
CA PHE A 51 -0.23 0.81 2.41
C PHE A 51 0.24 -0.64 2.47
N GLU A 52 0.39 -1.14 3.68
CA GLU A 52 0.82 -2.51 3.96
C GLU A 52 0.07 -3.09 5.15
N VAL A 53 -0.13 -4.40 5.11
CA VAL A 53 -0.67 -5.18 6.23
C VAL A 53 0.41 -6.16 6.67
N GLY A 54 1.01 -5.90 7.83
CA GLY A 54 1.92 -6.84 8.47
C GLY A 54 1.15 -7.85 9.31
N ARG A 55 1.17 -9.14 8.93
CA ARG A 55 0.56 -10.22 9.73
C ARG A 55 1.51 -11.42 9.82
N LEU A 56 1.80 -11.85 11.03
CA LEU A 56 2.75 -12.93 11.33
C LEU A 56 2.12 -14.33 11.29
N SER A 57 0.80 -14.43 11.45
CA SER A 57 0.09 -15.72 11.48
C SER A 57 -0.97 -15.81 10.36
N GLY A 58 -0.70 -16.68 9.39
CA GLY A 58 -1.59 -17.03 8.28
C GLY A 58 -0.86 -17.78 7.17
N ARG A 59 -1.54 -18.70 6.48
CA ARG A 59 -1.00 -19.37 5.27
C ARG A 59 -0.70 -18.30 4.21
N GLY A 60 0.57 -17.91 4.04
CA GLY A 60 1.02 -17.05 2.94
C GLY A 60 1.34 -15.58 3.29
N GLY A 61 1.89 -15.29 4.48
CA GLY A 61 2.36 -13.94 4.81
C GLY A 61 3.63 -13.60 4.03
N HIS A 62 3.51 -13.04 2.84
CA HIS A 62 4.57 -12.23 2.24
C HIS A 62 4.28 -10.76 2.55
N ALA A 63 5.30 -10.04 3.02
CA ALA A 63 5.27 -8.60 3.08
C ALA A 63 4.94 -8.07 1.69
N HIS A 64 3.80 -7.38 1.57
CA HIS A 64 3.41 -6.74 0.33
C HIS A 64 3.06 -5.29 0.62
N VAL A 65 3.69 -4.39 -0.12
CA VAL A 65 3.33 -2.97 -0.12
C VAL A 65 2.45 -2.75 -1.32
N GLN A 66 1.22 -2.33 -1.07
CA GLN A 66 0.29 -1.94 -2.12
C GLN A 66 0.48 -0.47 -2.41
N ILE A 67 0.56 -0.11 -3.68
CA ILE A 67 0.67 1.26 -4.14
C ILE A 67 -0.46 1.56 -5.12
N VAL A 68 -1.14 2.66 -4.84
CA VAL A 68 -2.31 3.10 -5.58
C VAL A 68 -2.11 4.56 -5.96
N PRO A 69 -2.06 4.90 -7.27
CA PRO A 69 -2.09 6.29 -7.69
C PRO A 69 -3.49 6.88 -7.46
N VAL A 70 -3.54 8.06 -6.85
CA VAL A 70 -4.74 8.88 -6.76
C VAL A 70 -4.52 10.21 -7.50
N PRO A 71 -5.54 10.79 -8.15
CA PRO A 71 -5.45 12.12 -8.72
C PRO A 71 -4.93 13.12 -7.68
N LYS A 72 -4.03 14.02 -8.10
CA LYS A 72 -3.41 15.01 -7.20
C LYS A 72 -4.43 15.88 -6.47
N GLU A 73 -5.55 16.17 -7.12
CA GLU A 73 -6.70 16.90 -6.55
C GLU A 73 -7.42 16.19 -5.38
N LEU A 74 -7.17 14.89 -5.18
CA LEU A 74 -7.74 14.11 -4.06
C LEU A 74 -6.71 13.82 -2.96
N ALA A 75 -5.46 14.29 -3.13
CA ALA A 75 -4.34 13.96 -2.24
C ALA A 75 -4.58 14.39 -0.79
N ASP A 76 -5.17 15.58 -0.60
CA ASP A 76 -5.54 16.18 0.68
C ASP A 76 -6.63 15.39 1.43
N LYS A 77 -7.51 14.71 0.69
CA LYS A 77 -8.62 13.92 1.25
C LYS A 77 -8.22 12.51 1.67
N VAL A 78 -7.02 12.04 1.31
CA VAL A 78 -6.58 10.66 1.58
C VAL A 78 -6.58 10.37 3.08
N ALA A 79 -5.87 11.19 3.87
CA ALA A 79 -5.70 10.95 5.30
C ALA A 79 -7.04 10.99 6.06
N GLU A 80 -7.91 11.96 5.73
CA GLU A 80 -9.25 12.05 6.31
C GLU A 80 -10.12 10.84 5.94
N SER A 81 -10.07 10.40 4.68
CA SER A 81 -10.83 9.22 4.22
C SER A 81 -10.45 7.96 4.99
N PHE A 82 -9.16 7.75 5.26
CA PHE A 82 -8.70 6.65 6.10
C PHE A 82 -9.19 6.78 7.54
N ARG A 83 -9.12 7.97 8.14
CA ARG A 83 -9.61 8.20 9.51
C ARG A 83 -11.10 7.91 9.65
N VAL A 84 -11.93 8.46 8.76
CA VAL A 84 -13.39 8.27 8.75
C VAL A 84 -13.77 6.81 8.52
N ALA A 85 -13.11 6.14 7.57
CA ALA A 85 -13.37 4.72 7.33
C ALA A 85 -12.89 3.85 8.49
N GLY A 86 -11.76 4.21 9.11
CA GLY A 86 -11.22 3.53 10.27
C GLY A 86 -12.16 3.60 11.47
N GLU A 87 -12.68 4.78 11.77
CA GLU A 87 -13.66 4.98 12.86
C GLU A 87 -14.90 4.11 12.68
N LYS A 88 -15.43 4.02 11.45
CA LYS A 88 -16.58 3.16 11.12
C LYS A 88 -16.31 1.66 11.32
N GLN A 89 -15.05 1.23 11.24
CA GLN A 89 -14.65 -0.17 11.42
C GLN A 89 -14.06 -0.45 12.81
N GLY A 90 -14.02 0.54 13.71
CA GLY A 90 -13.41 0.40 15.03
C GLY A 90 -11.88 0.28 14.97
N ILE A 91 -11.25 0.92 14.00
CA ILE A 91 -9.79 0.99 13.86
C ILE A 91 -9.27 2.19 14.65
N ASP A 92 -8.44 1.91 15.65
CA ASP A 92 -7.75 2.92 16.45
C ASP A 92 -6.40 3.30 15.82
N TRP A 93 -6.16 4.59 15.59
CA TRP A 93 -4.90 5.08 15.04
C TRP A 93 -3.90 5.42 16.14
N GLU A 94 -2.65 4.97 15.99
CA GLU A 94 -1.57 5.29 16.93
C GLU A 94 -1.16 6.76 16.80
N PRO A 95 -1.02 7.51 17.92
CA PRO A 95 -0.65 8.93 17.90
C PRO A 95 0.81 9.16 17.49
N GLU A 96 1.69 8.17 17.73
CA GLU A 96 3.09 8.18 17.31
C GLU A 96 3.36 6.92 16.44
N PRO A 97 3.02 6.95 15.13
CA PRO A 97 3.05 5.78 14.24
C PRO A 97 4.40 5.06 14.21
N GLU A 98 5.50 5.81 14.03
CA GLU A 98 6.86 5.27 13.96
C GLU A 98 7.29 4.63 15.29
N ARG A 99 6.97 5.29 16.40
CA ARG A 99 7.29 4.78 17.74
C ARG A 99 6.48 3.53 18.07
N ALA A 100 5.22 3.46 17.62
CA ALA A 100 4.38 2.28 17.78
C ALA A 100 4.94 1.09 16.99
N LEU A 101 5.34 1.29 15.73
CA LEU A 101 5.98 0.25 14.91
C LEU A 101 7.30 -0.23 15.54
N ALA A 102 8.14 0.70 16.02
CA ALA A 102 9.39 0.35 16.70
C ALA A 102 9.15 -0.45 18.00
N ARG A 103 8.09 -0.13 18.75
CA ARG A 103 7.71 -0.84 19.99
C ARG A 103 7.26 -2.28 19.73
N VAL A 104 6.48 -2.53 18.68
CA VAL A 104 6.02 -3.88 18.37
C VAL A 104 7.07 -4.73 17.65
N GLY A 105 7.94 -4.08 16.86
CA GLY A 105 9.05 -4.73 16.16
C GLY A 105 8.61 -5.87 15.25
N ALA A 106 9.51 -6.83 15.05
CA ALA A 106 9.32 -7.98 14.17
C ALA A 106 8.18 -8.93 14.60
N ALA A 107 7.69 -8.81 15.84
CA ALA A 107 6.62 -9.62 16.41
C ALA A 107 5.23 -8.93 16.36
N GLY A 108 5.15 -7.72 15.79
CA GLY A 108 3.91 -6.96 15.66
C GLY A 108 3.09 -7.28 14.42
N ASN A 109 1.76 -7.35 14.60
CA ASN A 109 0.82 -7.24 13.49
C ASN A 109 0.36 -5.79 13.37
N TYR A 110 0.33 -5.22 12.17
CA TYR A 110 -0.03 -3.82 11.96
C TYR A 110 -0.65 -3.59 10.58
N PHE A 111 -1.41 -2.51 10.47
CA PHE A 111 -1.76 -1.87 9.21
C PHE A 111 -1.08 -0.51 9.18
N LYS A 112 -0.42 -0.17 8.08
CA LYS A 112 0.20 1.13 7.87
C LYS A 112 -0.21 1.69 6.53
N VAL A 113 -0.58 2.97 6.50
CA VAL A 113 -0.73 3.75 5.27
C VAL A 113 0.17 4.98 5.32
N GLU A 114 0.83 5.27 4.21
CA GLU A 114 1.59 6.48 3.94
C GLU A 114 0.82 7.30 2.91
N CYS A 115 0.36 8.47 3.35
CA CYS A 115 -0.40 9.42 2.55
C CYS A 115 0.53 10.29 1.69
N PRO A 116 0.02 10.93 0.61
CA PRO A 116 0.84 11.72 -0.30
C PRO A 116 1.53 12.93 0.33
N ASP A 117 0.97 13.46 1.42
CA ASP A 117 1.51 14.57 2.22
C ASP A 117 2.62 14.14 3.20
N GLY A 118 2.96 12.84 3.22
CA GLY A 118 3.92 12.25 4.16
C GLY A 118 3.30 11.80 5.50
N THR A 119 2.01 12.06 5.72
CA THR A 119 1.29 11.59 6.90
C THR A 119 1.27 10.06 6.92
N LYS A 120 1.70 9.46 8.03
CA LYS A 120 1.58 8.02 8.25
C LYS A 120 0.47 7.75 9.25
N LEU A 121 -0.39 6.80 8.94
CA LEU A 121 -1.39 6.28 9.87
C LEU A 121 -1.07 4.82 10.13
N VAL A 122 -0.96 4.44 11.42
CA VAL A 122 -0.66 3.09 11.85
C VAL A 122 -1.75 2.60 12.79
N HIS A 123 -2.19 1.38 12.58
CA HIS A 123 -3.07 0.64 13.48
C HIS A 123 -2.40 -0.68 13.87
N LEU A 124 -2.33 -0.97 15.16
CA LEU A 124 -1.81 -2.26 15.66
C LEU A 124 -2.93 -3.30 15.67
N LEU A 125 -2.77 -4.40 14.94
CA LEU A 125 -3.82 -5.40 14.78
C LEU A 125 -3.92 -6.27 16.04
N LYS A 126 -5.06 -6.19 16.72
CA LYS A 126 -5.37 -7.01 17.92
C LYS A 126 -6.33 -8.18 17.63
N GLY A 127 -6.74 -8.39 16.38
CA GLY A 127 -7.74 -9.39 16.02
C GLY A 127 -7.92 -9.62 14.52
N ASN A 128 -9.16 -9.86 14.10
CA ASN A 128 -9.51 -9.94 12.68
C ASN A 128 -9.48 -8.54 12.07
N PHE A 129 -8.80 -8.42 10.94
CA PHE A 129 -8.67 -7.19 10.18
C PHE A 129 -8.98 -7.50 8.73
N ASP A 130 -9.75 -6.64 8.07
CA ASP A 130 -10.04 -6.79 6.66
C ASP A 130 -8.83 -6.40 5.81
N LEU A 131 -8.21 -7.37 5.15
CA LEU A 131 -7.07 -7.13 4.26
C LEU A 131 -7.43 -6.24 3.06
N GLN A 132 -8.71 -6.13 2.72
CA GLN A 132 -9.20 -5.23 1.67
C GLN A 132 -9.43 -3.80 2.17
N PHE A 133 -9.29 -3.50 3.47
CA PHE A 133 -9.58 -2.19 4.04
C PHE A 133 -8.92 -1.04 3.25
N GLY A 134 -7.61 -1.12 3.01
CA GLY A 134 -6.89 -0.07 2.27
C GLY A 134 -7.43 0.15 0.86
N ARG A 135 -7.74 -0.95 0.16
CA ARG A 135 -8.35 -0.90 -1.18
C ARG A 135 -9.76 -0.33 -1.13
N MET A 136 -10.58 -0.71 -0.15
CA MET A 136 -11.95 -0.22 0.01
C MET A 136 -12.00 1.30 0.22
N VAL A 137 -11.13 1.82 1.10
CA VAL A 137 -11.04 3.26 1.36
C VAL A 137 -10.70 4.03 0.09
N LEU A 138 -9.67 3.58 -0.64
CA LEU A 138 -9.21 4.25 -1.85
C LEU A 138 -10.21 4.10 -3.01
N ALA A 139 -10.86 2.94 -3.14
CA ALA A 139 -11.93 2.76 -4.13
C ALA A 139 -13.12 3.69 -3.85
N SER A 140 -13.48 3.88 -2.58
CA SER A 140 -14.53 4.83 -2.19
C SER A 140 -14.12 6.27 -2.51
N LEU A 141 -12.88 6.67 -2.17
CA LEU A 141 -12.34 8.01 -2.47
C LEU A 141 -12.34 8.31 -3.98
N LEU A 142 -12.01 7.31 -4.81
CA LEU A 142 -11.99 7.43 -6.27
C LEU A 142 -13.38 7.35 -6.93
N GLY A 143 -14.46 7.19 -6.16
CA GLY A 143 -15.81 6.96 -6.70
C GLY A 143 -15.96 5.60 -7.42
N LEU A 144 -15.02 4.68 -7.20
CA LEU A 144 -14.96 3.34 -7.80
C LEU A 144 -15.55 2.27 -6.89
N GLN A 145 -16.57 2.62 -6.09
CA GLN A 145 -17.24 1.72 -5.16
C GLN A 145 -17.80 0.45 -5.82
N HIS A 146 -18.15 0.50 -7.11
CA HIS A 146 -18.56 -0.66 -7.91
C HIS A 146 -17.42 -1.67 -8.20
N ARG A 147 -16.16 -1.31 -7.92
CA ARG A 147 -14.97 -2.15 -8.14
C ARG A 147 -14.37 -2.72 -6.85
N ILE A 148 -15.09 -2.59 -5.74
CA ILE A 148 -14.69 -3.15 -4.45
C ILE A 148 -14.86 -4.68 -4.46
N ASP A 149 -15.92 -5.20 -5.09
CA ASP A 149 -16.04 -6.65 -5.30
C ASP A 149 -15.14 -7.09 -6.46
N TRP A 150 -14.13 -7.89 -6.14
CA TRP A 150 -13.20 -8.45 -7.11
C TRP A 150 -13.88 -9.44 -8.07
N LYS A 151 -15.06 -9.98 -7.71
CA LYS A 151 -15.84 -10.88 -8.57
C LYS A 151 -16.49 -10.16 -9.75
N ASP A 152 -16.88 -8.90 -9.56
CA ASP A 152 -17.53 -8.07 -10.59
C ASP A 152 -16.55 -7.24 -11.42
N CYS A 153 -15.24 -7.43 -11.19
CA CYS A 153 -14.15 -6.74 -11.89
C CYS A 153 -13.12 -7.71 -12.47
N GLN A 154 -13.58 -8.87 -12.94
CA GLN A 154 -12.74 -9.73 -13.77
C GLN A 154 -12.45 -9.02 -15.10
N GLN A 155 -11.23 -8.51 -15.22
CA GLN A 155 -10.67 -8.16 -16.51
C GLN A 155 -10.29 -9.44 -17.23
N THR A 156 -10.38 -9.42 -18.56
CA THR A 156 -9.85 -10.53 -19.36
C THR A 156 -8.33 -10.57 -19.25
N GLU A 157 -7.72 -11.74 -19.39
CA GLU A 157 -6.25 -11.89 -19.42
C GLU A 157 -5.60 -10.96 -20.46
N ALA A 158 -6.29 -10.71 -21.58
CA ALA A 158 -5.84 -9.80 -22.62
C ALA A 158 -5.78 -8.34 -22.14
N GLU A 159 -6.79 -7.87 -21.40
CA GLU A 159 -6.83 -6.52 -20.84
C GLU A 159 -5.76 -6.34 -19.76
N GLU A 160 -5.60 -7.32 -18.86
CA GLU A 160 -4.55 -7.29 -17.83
C GLU A 160 -3.15 -7.23 -18.46
N LYS A 161 -2.93 -8.03 -19.52
CA LYS A 161 -1.66 -8.05 -20.24
C LYS A 161 -1.37 -6.73 -20.96
N ASP A 162 -2.39 -6.13 -21.58
CA ASP A 162 -2.25 -4.83 -22.23
C ASP A 162 -1.95 -3.71 -21.22
N ASP A 163 -2.65 -3.67 -20.09
CA ASP A 163 -2.41 -2.72 -19.01
C ASP A 163 -1.00 -2.90 -18.39
N ALA A 164 -0.54 -4.14 -18.25
CA ALA A 164 0.83 -4.43 -17.83
C ALA A 164 1.87 -3.90 -18.83
N GLN A 165 1.65 -4.09 -20.14
CA GLN A 165 2.56 -3.58 -21.18
C GLN A 165 2.57 -2.06 -21.25
N LYS A 166 1.39 -1.42 -21.19
CA LYS A 166 1.26 0.05 -21.16
C LYS A 166 2.03 0.63 -19.99
N PHE A 167 1.89 0.04 -18.82
CA PHE A 167 2.67 0.50 -17.69
C PHE A 167 4.16 0.26 -17.82
N LYS A 168 4.58 -0.92 -18.29
CA LYS A 168 6.01 -1.20 -18.48
C LYS A 168 6.65 -0.12 -19.38
N LYS A 169 5.94 0.29 -20.43
CA LYS A 169 6.36 1.40 -21.30
C LYS A 169 6.38 2.75 -20.56
N ALA A 170 5.34 3.05 -19.79
CA ALA A 170 5.24 4.30 -19.03
C ALA A 170 6.28 4.41 -17.90
N PHE A 171 6.66 3.29 -17.28
CA PHE A 171 7.58 3.23 -16.15
C PHE A 171 9.06 3.14 -16.57
N ALA A 172 9.35 2.64 -17.77
CA ALA A 172 10.72 2.48 -18.29
C ALA A 172 11.62 3.73 -18.20
N PRO A 173 11.13 4.98 -18.39
CA PRO A 173 11.97 6.17 -18.24
C PRO A 173 12.37 6.48 -16.79
N PHE A 174 11.69 5.88 -15.81
CA PHE A 174 11.83 6.20 -14.39
C PHE A 174 12.55 5.10 -13.60
N HIS A 175 12.80 3.95 -14.22
CA HIS A 175 13.44 2.80 -13.59
C HIS A 175 14.38 2.13 -14.58
N SER A 176 15.68 2.15 -14.26
CA SER A 176 16.78 1.61 -15.05
C SER A 176 17.56 0.59 -14.26
#